data_AF-A0A2N2R665-F1
#
_entry.id   AF-A0A2N2R665-F1
#
_cell.length_a   1.000
_cell.length_b   1.000
_cell.length_c   1.000
_cell.angle_alpha   90.00
_cell.angle_beta   90.00
_cell.angle_gamma   90.00
#
_symmetry.space_group_name_H-M   'P 1'
#
loop_
_entity.id
_entity.type
_entity.pdbx_description
1 polymer ?
#
loop_
_entity_poly.entity_id
_entity_poly.type
_entity_poly.pdbx_seq_one_letter_code
_entity_poly.pdbx_strand_id
1 'polypeptide(L)'
;MTAGDVAGWVQAHALSPSDVDCATTVMLKILDGKCKMGSVDKIVMEALYDAVKDRPGERFGDEFHALIGEARRESSEALKNFIYEKRVLAETELSRPVMKAFKAMI
;
A
#
# COMPACT_ATOMS: atom_id res chain seq x y z
N MET A 1 -2.84 4.93 -15.69
CA MET A 1 -3.88 5.58 -14.88
C MET A 1 -3.29 6.82 -14.20
N THR A 2 -4.05 7.89 -13.96
CA THR A 2 -3.62 9.03 -13.12
C THR A 2 -4.26 8.95 -11.73
N ALA A 3 -3.77 9.72 -10.74
CA ALA A 3 -4.38 9.73 -9.40
C ALA A 3 -5.86 10.15 -9.39
N GLY A 4 -6.29 11.03 -10.32
CA GLY A 4 -7.69 11.43 -10.43
C GLY A 4 -8.60 10.30 -10.94
N ASP A 5 -8.05 9.34 -11.68
CA ASP A 5 -8.79 8.21 -12.25
C ASP A 5 -8.99 7.06 -11.26
N VAL A 6 -8.16 7.00 -10.20
CA VAL A 6 -8.09 5.88 -9.27
C VAL A 6 -9.43 5.55 -8.63
N ALA A 7 -10.18 6.55 -8.17
CA ALA A 7 -11.46 6.31 -7.52
C ALA A 7 -12.46 5.61 -8.47
N GLY A 8 -12.54 6.06 -9.72
CA GLY A 8 -13.38 5.42 -10.74
C GLY A 8 -12.91 4.00 -11.07
N TRP A 9 -11.59 3.81 -11.19
CA TRP A 9 -11.01 2.49 -11.43
C TRP A 9 -11.31 1.51 -10.29
N VAL A 10 -11.16 1.93 -9.02
CA VAL A 10 -11.44 1.13 -7.82
C VAL A 10 -12.91 0.73 -7.71
N GLN A 11 -13.83 1.53 -8.25
CA GLN A 11 -15.26 1.18 -8.33
C GLN A 11 -15.56 0.21 -9.48
N ALA A 12 -14.83 0.30 -10.58
CA ALA A 12 -15.01 -0.55 -11.76
C ALA A 12 -14.32 -1.92 -11.64
N HIS A 13 -13.39 -2.09 -10.70
CA HIS A 13 -12.62 -3.32 -10.53
C HIS A 13 -12.96 -4.02 -9.21
N ALA A 14 -13.23 -5.33 -9.29
CA ALA A 14 -13.49 -6.16 -8.13
C ALA A 14 -12.17 -6.50 -7.42
N LEU A 15 -11.75 -5.64 -6.49
CA LEU A 15 -10.56 -5.86 -5.66
C LEU A 15 -10.85 -6.85 -4.53
N SER A 16 -9.96 -7.82 -4.37
CA SER A 16 -9.97 -8.77 -3.28
C SER A 16 -9.34 -8.18 -2.00
N PRO A 17 -9.56 -8.79 -0.82
CA PRO A 17 -8.82 -8.42 0.40
C PRO A 17 -7.29 -8.51 0.23
N SER A 18 -6.80 -9.45 -0.57
CA SER A 18 -5.37 -9.57 -0.89
C SER A 18 -4.82 -8.36 -1.69
N ASP A 19 -5.67 -7.72 -2.50
CA ASP A 19 -5.28 -6.51 -3.24
C ASP A 19 -5.14 -5.30 -2.30
N VAL A 20 -5.95 -5.23 -1.24
CA VAL A 20 -5.81 -4.24 -0.16
C VAL A 20 -4.47 -4.43 0.56
N ASP A 21 -4.10 -5.68 0.86
CA ASP A 21 -2.79 -5.99 1.45
C ASP A 21 -1.63 -5.59 0.53
N CYS A 22 -1.78 -5.80 -0.77
CA CYS A 22 -0.79 -5.36 -1.76
C CYS A 22 -0.63 -3.84 -1.78
N ALA A 23 -1.73 -3.09 -1.80
CA ALA A 23 -1.72 -1.63 -1.74
C ALA A 23 -1.06 -1.15 -0.43
N THR A 24 -1.41 -1.77 0.71
CA THR A 24 -0.82 -1.50 2.03
C THR A 24 0.70 -1.74 2.02
N THR A 25 1.14 -2.85 1.45
CA THR A 25 2.57 -3.19 1.38
C THR A 25 3.35 -2.21 0.51
N VAL A 26 2.78 -1.77 -0.62
CA VAL A 26 3.41 -0.74 -1.45
C VAL A 26 3.45 0.60 -0.72
N MET A 27 2.40 0.96 0.03
CA MET A 27 2.39 2.18 0.85
C MET A 27 3.52 2.18 1.89
N LEU A 28 3.75 1.05 2.59
CA LEU A 28 4.88 0.92 3.51
C LEU A 28 6.23 1.13 2.82
N LYS A 29 6.42 0.58 1.61
CA LYS A 29 7.62 0.79 0.78
C LYS A 29 7.81 2.25 0.38
N ILE A 30 6.72 2.99 0.21
CA ILE A 30 6.79 4.41 -0.12
C ILE A 30 7.27 5.18 1.11
N LEU A 31 6.68 4.91 2.27
CA LEU A 31 7.00 5.59 3.53
C LEU A 31 8.45 5.34 4.01
N ASP A 32 8.99 4.14 3.83
CA ASP A 32 10.39 3.85 4.20
C ASP A 32 11.40 4.10 3.06
N GLY A 33 10.94 4.64 1.93
CA GLY A 33 11.78 4.99 0.79
C GLY A 33 12.32 3.80 -0.01
N LYS A 34 11.85 2.56 0.20
CA LYS A 34 12.29 1.38 -0.57
C LYS A 34 11.50 1.16 -1.86
N CYS A 35 10.46 1.95 -2.13
CA CYS A 35 9.70 1.89 -3.37
C CYS A 35 10.51 2.47 -4.55
N LYS A 36 10.77 1.63 -5.56
CA LYS A 36 11.53 1.97 -6.78
C LYS A 36 10.68 2.50 -7.94
N MET A 37 9.37 2.67 -7.74
CA MET A 37 8.46 3.20 -8.75
C MET A 37 8.76 4.69 -9.03
N GLY A 38 8.38 5.18 -10.20
CA GLY A 38 8.52 6.60 -10.54
C GLY A 38 7.67 7.50 -9.62
N SER A 39 7.91 8.81 -9.63
CA SER A 39 7.14 9.76 -8.81
C SER A 39 5.63 9.72 -9.13
N VAL A 40 5.28 9.67 -10.41
CA VAL A 40 3.88 9.56 -10.87
C VAL A 40 3.25 8.26 -10.38
N ASP A 41 3.95 7.14 -10.52
CA ASP A 41 3.46 5.83 -10.10
C ASP A 41 3.26 5.75 -8.57
N LYS A 42 4.14 6.38 -7.78
CA LYS A 42 3.98 6.49 -6.33
C LYS A 42 2.72 7.26 -5.96
N ILE A 43 2.47 8.39 -6.63
CA ILE A 43 1.26 9.20 -6.43
C ILE A 43 0.00 8.37 -6.74
N VAL A 44 0.00 7.58 -7.82
CA VAL A 44 -1.11 6.67 -8.15
C VAL A 44 -1.29 5.60 -7.07
N MET A 45 -0.20 5.00 -6.58
CA MET A 45 -0.25 3.98 -5.53
C MET A 45 -0.71 4.53 -4.17
N GLU A 46 -0.32 5.75 -3.82
CA GLU A 46 -0.80 6.43 -2.60
C GLU A 46 -2.30 6.71 -2.69
N ALA A 47 -2.78 7.21 -3.83
CA ALA A 47 -4.20 7.40 -4.08
C ALA A 47 -4.98 6.08 -4.06
N LEU A 48 -4.40 5.00 -4.61
CA LEU A 48 -5.00 3.67 -4.60
C LEU A 48 -5.13 3.15 -3.17
N TYR A 49 -4.07 3.25 -2.38
CA TYR A 49 -4.11 2.92 -0.96
C TYR A 49 -5.21 3.71 -0.24
N ASP A 50 -5.29 5.02 -0.44
CA ASP A 50 -6.31 5.85 0.22
C ASP A 50 -7.74 5.48 -0.17
N ALA A 51 -7.96 5.00 -1.39
CA ALA A 51 -9.27 4.55 -1.87
C ALA A 51 -9.69 3.17 -1.31
N VAL A 52 -8.76 2.38 -0.78
CA VAL A 52 -9.01 1.00 -0.34
C VAL A 52 -8.73 0.73 1.14
N LYS A 53 -8.06 1.64 1.86
CA LYS A 53 -7.64 1.44 3.27
C LYS A 53 -8.78 1.16 4.26
N ASP A 54 -10.01 1.53 3.94
CA ASP A 54 -11.19 1.28 4.79
C ASP A 54 -11.88 -0.06 4.45
N ARG A 55 -11.33 -0.82 3.49
CA ARG A 55 -11.79 -2.17 3.13
C ARG A 55 -10.97 -3.20 3.94
N PRO A 56 -11.55 -4.36 4.29
CA PRO A 56 -10.80 -5.40 4.99
C PRO A 56 -9.68 -5.97 4.08
N GLY A 57 -8.45 -5.99 4.60
CA GLY A 57 -7.35 -6.78 4.06
C GLY A 57 -7.48 -8.27 4.40
N GLU A 58 -6.75 -9.13 3.68
CA GLU A 58 -6.70 -10.56 4.00
C GLU A 58 -5.81 -10.83 5.21
N ARG A 59 -4.75 -10.04 5.38
CA ARG A 59 -3.67 -10.26 6.36
C ARG A 59 -3.34 -9.02 7.17
N PHE A 60 -3.46 -7.83 6.57
CA PHE A 60 -3.11 -6.58 7.22
C PHE A 60 -4.40 -5.81 7.55
N GLY A 61 -4.65 -5.62 8.84
CA GLY A 61 -5.83 -4.91 9.34
C GLY A 61 -5.50 -3.51 9.88
N ASP A 62 -6.39 -3.00 10.73
CA ASP A 62 -6.38 -1.63 11.26
C ASP A 62 -5.03 -1.17 11.85
N GLU A 63 -4.24 -2.08 12.44
CA GLU A 63 -2.93 -1.73 13.00
C GLU A 63 -1.96 -1.19 11.94
N PHE A 64 -1.99 -1.72 10.72
CA PHE A 64 -1.16 -1.23 9.62
C PHE A 64 -1.65 0.12 9.11
N HIS A 65 -2.97 0.30 9.03
CA HIS A 65 -3.57 1.55 8.58
C HIS A 65 -3.35 2.69 9.59
N ALA A 66 -3.45 2.40 10.89
CA ALA A 66 -3.12 3.34 11.95
C ALA A 66 -1.66 3.77 11.88
N LEU A 67 -0.74 2.81 11.73
CA LEU A 67 0.69 3.07 11.58
C LEU A 67 1.00 3.93 10.35
N ILE A 68 0.41 3.60 9.19
CA ILE A 68 0.57 4.42 7.98
C ILE A 68 0.03 5.84 8.20
N GLY A 69 -1.10 5.98 8.90
CA GLY A 69 -1.67 7.28 9.24
C GLY A 69 -0.76 8.11 10.15
N GLU A 70 -0.07 7.48 11.10
CA GLU A 70 0.93 8.12 11.95
C GLU A 70 2.15 8.56 11.15
N ALA A 71 2.72 7.66 10.34
CA ALA A 71 3.91 7.92 9.51
C ALA A 71 3.69 8.99 8.44
N ARG A 72 2.45 9.24 8.01
CA ARG A 72 2.10 10.36 7.13
C ARG A 72 2.05 11.71 7.85
N ARG A 73 1.82 11.73 9.18
CA ARG A 73 1.75 12.98 9.97
C ARG A 73 3.10 13.39 10.53
N GLU A 74 3.88 12.42 10.98
CA GLU A 74 5.18 12.64 11.59
C GLU A 74 6.19 11.65 11.03
N SER A 75 7.44 12.09 10.87
CA SER A 75 8.54 11.23 10.45
C SER A 75 9.63 11.29 11.50
N SER A 76 9.71 10.25 12.34
CA SER A 76 10.83 10.01 13.25
C SER A 76 11.64 8.79 12.79
N GLU A 77 12.92 8.71 13.17
CA GLU A 77 13.75 7.55 12.85
C GLU A 77 13.24 6.26 13.51
N ALA A 78 12.67 6.37 14.72
CA ALA A 78 12.00 5.25 15.38
C ALA A 78 10.80 4.74 14.55
N LEU A 79 9.99 5.64 14.02
CA LEU A 79 8.85 5.30 13.20
C LEU A 79 9.26 4.70 11.85
N LYS A 80 10.31 5.22 11.22
CA LYS A 80 10.87 4.62 10.00
C LYS A 80 11.38 3.20 10.23
N ASN A 81 12.04 2.94 11.36
CA ASN A 81 12.48 1.59 11.71
C ASN A 81 11.28 0.65 11.92
N PHE A 82 10.22 1.12 12.57
CA PHE A 82 9.01 0.32 12.76
C PHE A 82 8.26 0.04 11.44
N ILE A 83 8.17 1.03 10.54
CA ILE A 83 7.65 0.83 9.17
C ILE A 83 8.51 -0.19 8.42
N TYR A 84 9.83 -0.12 8.54
CA TYR A 84 10.75 -1.08 7.93
C TYR A 84 10.44 -2.51 8.37
N GLU A 85 10.28 -2.74 9.68
CA GLU A 85 9.95 -4.06 10.24
C GLU A 85 8.61 -4.57 9.71
N LYS A 86 7.58 -3.72 9.76
CA LYS A 86 6.24 -4.06 9.28
C LYS A 86 6.22 -4.31 7.77
N ARG A 87 7.02 -3.58 6.98
CA ARG A 87 7.19 -3.87 5.55
C ARG A 87 7.82 -5.24 5.34
N VAL A 88 8.90 -5.57 6.06
CA VAL A 88 9.58 -6.87 5.89
C VAL A 88 8.65 -8.03 6.22
N LEU A 89 7.83 -7.89 7.28
CA LEU A 89 6.76 -8.84 7.58
C LEU A 89 5.80 -8.94 6.40
N ALA A 90 5.28 -7.81 5.92
CA ALA A 90 4.31 -7.79 4.83
C ALA A 90 4.83 -8.41 3.53
N GLU A 91 6.10 -8.16 3.18
CA GLU A 91 6.79 -8.74 2.02
C GLU A 91 7.09 -10.24 2.18
N THR A 92 7.20 -10.74 3.41
CA THR A 92 7.34 -12.17 3.70
C THR A 92 6.03 -12.90 3.53
N GLU A 93 4.95 -12.30 4.04
CA GLU A 93 3.61 -12.86 3.93
C GLU A 93 3.14 -12.86 2.46
N LEU A 94 3.22 -11.72 1.76
CA LEU A 94 2.74 -11.60 0.38
C LEU A 94 3.68 -12.26 -0.63
N SER A 95 3.16 -13.30 -1.29
CA SER A 95 3.91 -13.98 -2.34
C SER A 95 4.18 -13.07 -3.54
N ARG A 96 5.33 -13.26 -4.20
CA ARG A 96 5.68 -12.53 -5.43
C ARG A 96 4.63 -12.66 -6.55
N PRO A 97 4.00 -13.84 -6.79
CA PRO A 97 2.92 -13.96 -7.76
C PRO A 97 1.72 -13.06 -7.46
N VAL A 98 1.30 -12.95 -6.19
CA VAL A 98 0.17 -12.09 -5.77
C VAL A 98 0.49 -10.62 -6.07
N MET A 99 1.65 -10.14 -5.62
CA MET A 99 2.10 -8.76 -5.89
C MET A 99 2.24 -8.47 -7.40
N LYS A 100 2.66 -9.47 -8.20
CA LYS A 100 2.78 -9.33 -9.65
C LYS A 100 1.40 -9.23 -10.32
N ALA A 101 0.44 -10.06 -9.91
CA ALA A 101 -0.93 -10.03 -10.42
C ALA A 101 -1.60 -8.69 -10.09
N PHE A 102 -1.47 -8.23 -8.85
CA PHE A 102 -1.95 -6.92 -8.41
C PHE A 102 -1.44 -5.77 -9.30
N LYS A 103 -0.11 -5.71 -9.51
CA LYS A 103 0.51 -4.66 -10.33
C LYS A 103 0.12 -4.72 -11.81
N ALA A 104 -0.27 -5.88 -12.33
CA ALA A 104 -0.68 -6.01 -13.72
C ALA A 104 -2.06 -5.38 -14.00
N MET A 105 -2.84 -5.09 -12.95
CA MET A 105 -4.15 -4.44 -13.07
C MET A 105 -4.07 -2.91 -13.13
N ILE A 106 -2.96 -2.31 -12.69
CA ILE A 106 -2.79 -0.87 -12.38
C ILE A 106 -2.10 -0.13 -13.52
#